data_AF-A0A847BPC2-F1
#
_entry.id   AF-A0A847BPC2-F1
#
_cell.length_a   1.000
_cell.length_b   1.000
_cell.length_c   1.000
_cell.angle_alpha   90.00
_cell.angle_beta   90.00
_cell.angle_gamma   90.00
#
_symmetry.space_group_name_H-M   'P 1'
#
loop_
_entity.id
_entity.type
_entity.pdbx_description
1 polymer ?
#
loop_
_entity_poly.entity_id
_entity_poly.type
_entity_poly.pdbx_seq_one_letter_code
_entity_poly.pdbx_strand_id
1 'polypeptide(L)'
;MIRSTLTAHLAERDRKELTLQLNDRDIGLLATHRQQHYVASGNRRVQLIAGILADKDDPVAIHNTRVQLRQWQLAFRNLQIQGLSRFMKEEINEQLEADFLFLLTAEIALVFCHKDLGVYLHRGERIYRQQPTRPPQVNISDSISKLDFYAFRPQENDNFLIIDPEFIDLFMVEELEDLFGDMRQLNVSMAELSSLASQSGYAQDTTWFSVHVQRIDAGQMSDYKKNSLGSSQYDHSEFLQSFRRSKVVPLRDGNVRILPPELEREKQSEYYERAQTKAPRFVSSFGSNKTSLKNNNRKKQQDYPSAARTQDENPPDPDMVDRIKMWNTGGIKKFFANFLYRITHLFKSSRSLSILTFVAIVLVVLLILVWGLTSIGSNADSEDEPVNTESLFTENTTVDPDATIFEIEVEIQANSLQVMSTPGGNDLIATLQRGDRIFQTGQPEDEWVRVRLPDGRQGYVLEQLLFPEK
;
A
#
# COMPACT_ATOMS: atom_id res chain seq x y z
N MET A 1 3.74 -22.89 -3.73
CA MET A 1 4.28 -22.39 -2.45
C MET A 1 4.64 -20.92 -2.63
N ILE A 2 4.78 -20.17 -1.55
CA ILE A 2 5.11 -18.74 -1.60
C ILE A 2 6.41 -18.55 -0.86
N ARG A 3 7.37 -17.95 -1.55
CA ARG A 3 8.56 -17.41 -0.94
C ARG A 3 8.30 -15.94 -0.66
N SER A 4 8.27 -15.57 0.61
CA SER A 4 8.00 -14.20 1.03
C SER A 4 8.82 -13.81 2.24
N THR A 5 9.06 -12.51 2.39
CA THR A 5 9.63 -11.90 3.59
C THR A 5 8.55 -11.09 4.27
N LEU A 6 8.17 -11.53 5.47
CA LEU A 6 7.28 -10.83 6.37
C LEU A 6 8.12 -9.93 7.28
N THR A 7 7.73 -8.68 7.38
CA THR A 7 8.36 -7.70 8.26
C THR A 7 7.29 -7.05 9.10
N ALA A 8 7.53 -6.93 10.39
CA ALA A 8 6.64 -6.26 11.32
C ALA A 8 7.44 -5.32 12.21
N HIS A 9 6.91 -4.12 12.39
CA HIS A 9 7.37 -3.16 13.38
C HIS A 9 6.23 -2.88 14.35
N LEU A 10 6.48 -3.11 15.64
CA LEU A 10 5.55 -2.77 16.70
C LEU A 10 6.02 -1.49 17.39
N ALA A 11 5.18 -0.46 17.33
CA ALA A 11 5.39 0.76 18.10
C ALA A 11 5.45 0.47 19.60
N GLU A 12 6.17 1.29 20.35
CA GLU A 12 6.39 1.08 21.78
C GLU A 12 5.08 1.02 22.59
N ARG A 13 4.06 1.77 22.15
CA ARG A 13 2.71 1.73 22.72
C ARG A 13 2.07 0.37 22.48
N ASP A 14 1.98 -0.04 21.22
CA ASP A 14 1.29 -1.26 20.83
C ASP A 14 2.01 -2.50 21.35
N ARG A 15 3.34 -2.46 21.51
CA ARG A 15 4.11 -3.55 22.12
C ARG A 15 3.62 -3.95 23.51
N LYS A 16 2.96 -3.04 24.24
CA LYS A 16 2.45 -3.31 25.60
C LYS A 16 1.05 -3.90 25.62
N GLU A 17 0.32 -3.86 24.51
CA GLU A 17 -1.10 -4.23 24.45
C GLU A 17 -1.35 -5.29 23.37
N LEU A 18 -0.62 -5.23 22.26
CA LEU A 18 -0.75 -6.13 21.13
C LEU A 18 0.20 -7.32 21.27
N THR A 19 -0.35 -8.52 21.04
CA THR A 19 0.46 -9.71 20.72
C THR A 19 0.13 -10.16 19.30
N LEU A 20 1.16 -10.37 18.49
CA LEU A 20 1.03 -10.88 17.14
C LEU A 20 1.62 -12.27 17.04
N GLN A 21 0.89 -13.18 16.42
CA GLN A 21 1.40 -14.45 15.95
C GLN A 21 1.74 -14.33 14.46
N LEU A 22 3.03 -14.32 14.13
CA LEU A 22 3.56 -14.39 12.78
C LEU A 22 3.94 -15.82 12.48
N ASN A 23 3.08 -16.51 11.74
CA ASN A 23 3.18 -17.95 11.47
C ASN A 23 3.26 -18.78 12.77
N ASP A 24 4.47 -19.21 13.11
CA ASP A 24 4.83 -20.06 14.24
C ASP A 24 5.58 -19.31 15.36
N ARG A 25 5.68 -17.98 15.27
CA ARG A 25 6.34 -17.15 16.28
C ARG A 25 5.43 -16.06 16.80
N ASP A 26 5.58 -15.73 18.08
CA ASP A 26 4.83 -14.68 18.73
C ASP A 26 5.74 -13.46 18.98
N ILE A 27 5.23 -12.24 18.74
CA ILE A 27 5.88 -10.96 19.05
C ILE A 27 4.92 -10.05 19.83
N GLY A 28 5.45 -9.11 20.62
CA GLY A 28 4.65 -8.16 21.41
C GLY A 28 4.54 -8.51 22.90
N LEU A 29 3.40 -8.23 23.53
CA LEU A 29 3.21 -8.29 24.99
C LEU A 29 3.58 -9.64 25.60
N LEU A 30 3.11 -10.74 25.00
CA LEU A 30 3.30 -12.10 25.53
C LEU A 30 4.49 -12.85 24.93
N ALA A 31 5.24 -12.20 24.06
CA ALA A 31 6.39 -12.81 23.42
C ALA A 31 7.57 -12.97 24.38
N THR A 32 8.34 -14.04 24.20
CA THR A 32 9.57 -14.29 24.97
C THR A 32 10.66 -13.25 24.65
N HIS A 33 10.68 -12.73 23.42
CA HIS A 33 11.64 -11.73 22.95
C HIS A 33 10.94 -10.40 22.67
N ARG A 34 11.39 -9.33 23.32
CA ARG A 34 10.86 -7.97 23.17
C ARG A 34 11.49 -7.20 22.00
N GLN A 35 11.60 -7.83 20.84
CA GLN A 35 12.09 -7.16 19.63
C GLN A 35 11.01 -6.23 19.08
N GLN A 36 11.40 -5.01 18.71
CA GLN A 36 10.50 -4.05 18.05
C GLN A 36 10.34 -4.35 16.56
N HIS A 37 11.46 -4.70 15.90
CA HIS A 37 11.49 -5.14 14.51
C HIS A 37 11.59 -6.65 14.44
N TYR A 38 10.77 -7.23 13.58
CA TYR A 38 10.79 -8.65 13.31
C TYR A 38 10.78 -8.89 11.81
N VAL A 39 11.67 -9.76 11.35
CA VAL A 39 11.77 -10.18 9.95
C VAL A 39 11.74 -11.70 9.91
N ALA A 40 10.78 -12.25 9.15
CA ALA A 40 10.70 -13.66 8.85
C ALA A 40 10.63 -13.87 7.34
N SER A 41 11.69 -14.43 6.78
CA SER A 41 11.66 -14.99 5.43
C SER A 41 11.32 -16.47 5.51
N GLY A 42 10.42 -16.93 4.63
CA GLY A 42 10.04 -18.34 4.60
C GLY A 42 9.44 -18.76 3.28
N ASN A 43 9.62 -20.03 2.95
CA ASN A 43 8.91 -20.71 1.86
C ASN A 43 7.80 -21.56 2.46
N ARG A 44 6.55 -21.09 2.37
CA ARG A 44 5.38 -21.75 3.00
C ARG A 44 4.22 -21.83 2.01
N ARG A 45 3.26 -22.73 2.28
CA ARG A 45 2.02 -22.79 1.48
C ARG A 45 1.11 -21.60 1.80
N VAL A 46 1.06 -21.25 3.09
CA VAL A 46 0.29 -20.12 3.61
C VAL A 46 1.18 -19.29 4.54
N GLN A 47 1.03 -17.98 4.53
CA GLN A 47 1.58 -17.08 5.56
C GLN A 47 0.42 -16.54 6.39
N LEU A 48 0.60 -16.43 7.69
CA LEU A 48 -0.40 -15.95 8.65
C LEU A 48 0.20 -14.85 9.54
N ILE A 49 -0.54 -13.78 9.76
CA ILE A 49 -0.36 -12.88 10.90
C ILE A 49 -1.69 -12.75 11.61
N ALA A 50 -1.77 -13.10 12.89
CA ALA A 50 -2.93 -12.87 13.72
C ALA A 50 -2.55 -11.93 14.88
N GLY A 51 -3.25 -10.81 15.03
CA GLY A 51 -3.04 -9.84 16.09
C GLY A 51 -4.18 -9.89 17.10
N ILE A 52 -3.82 -9.90 18.38
CA ILE A 52 -4.77 -9.93 19.49
C ILE A 52 -4.37 -8.83 20.47
N LEU A 53 -5.27 -7.90 20.71
CA LEU A 53 -5.12 -6.83 21.67
C LEU A 53 -5.54 -7.32 23.06
N ALA A 54 -4.72 -7.01 24.04
CA ALA A 54 -4.89 -7.43 25.41
C ALA A 54 -4.59 -6.27 26.34
N ASP A 55 -5.46 -6.06 27.32
CA ASP A 55 -5.13 -5.15 28.41
C ASP A 55 -4.04 -5.80 29.28
N LYS A 56 -2.92 -5.10 29.43
CA LYS A 56 -1.78 -5.55 30.22
C LYS A 56 -2.12 -5.62 31.72
N ASP A 57 -3.04 -4.78 32.17
CA ASP A 57 -3.36 -4.66 33.59
C ASP A 57 -4.43 -5.67 34.03
N ASP A 58 -5.11 -6.33 33.06
CA ASP A 58 -6.08 -7.40 33.35
C ASP A 58 -5.46 -8.80 33.21
N PRO A 59 -5.28 -9.55 34.33
CA PRO A 59 -4.77 -10.91 34.28
C PRO A 59 -5.69 -11.89 33.54
N VAL A 60 -7.01 -11.61 33.49
CA VAL A 60 -7.98 -12.45 32.77
C VAL A 60 -7.80 -12.26 31.27
N ALA A 61 -7.69 -11.01 30.79
CA ALA A 61 -7.35 -10.71 29.40
C ALA A 61 -6.06 -11.41 28.96
N ILE A 62 -4.98 -11.30 29.74
CA ILE A 62 -3.70 -11.98 29.45
C ILE A 62 -3.87 -13.50 29.35
N HIS A 63 -4.65 -14.11 30.25
CA HIS A 63 -4.91 -15.55 30.19
C HIS A 63 -5.66 -15.93 28.91
N ASN A 64 -6.71 -15.18 28.56
CA ASN A 64 -7.50 -15.40 27.36
C ASN A 64 -6.66 -15.26 26.10
N THR A 65 -5.81 -14.23 26.01
CA THR A 65 -4.89 -14.03 24.88
C THR A 65 -3.93 -15.22 24.74
N ARG A 66 -3.40 -15.78 25.84
CA ARG A 66 -2.56 -16.99 25.76
C ARG A 66 -3.32 -18.21 25.23
N VAL A 67 -4.60 -18.35 25.58
CA VAL A 67 -5.45 -19.42 25.05
C VAL A 67 -5.67 -19.21 23.55
N GLN A 68 -6.00 -17.98 23.14
CA GLN A 68 -6.19 -17.62 21.73
C GLN A 68 -4.91 -17.87 20.91
N LEU A 69 -3.72 -17.49 21.39
CA LEU A 69 -2.45 -17.78 20.70
C LEU A 69 -2.24 -19.28 20.46
N ARG A 70 -2.55 -20.13 21.44
CA ARG A 70 -2.45 -21.60 21.25
C ARG A 70 -3.47 -22.10 20.22
N GLN A 71 -4.68 -21.56 20.23
CA GLN A 71 -5.71 -21.91 19.25
C GLN A 71 -5.28 -21.49 17.85
N TRP A 72 -4.75 -20.28 17.68
CA TRP A 72 -4.20 -19.80 16.42
C TRP A 72 -2.97 -20.59 15.96
N GLN A 73 -2.10 -21.07 16.85
CA GLN A 73 -1.01 -21.99 16.50
C GLN A 73 -1.52 -23.34 15.98
N LEU A 74 -2.54 -23.91 16.60
CA LEU A 74 -3.19 -25.13 16.13
C LEU A 74 -3.87 -24.91 14.78
N ALA A 75 -4.61 -23.82 14.64
CA ALA A 75 -5.33 -23.47 13.43
C ALA A 75 -4.35 -23.17 12.27
N PHE A 76 -3.22 -22.51 12.54
CA PHE A 76 -2.17 -22.31 11.55
C PHE A 76 -1.57 -23.64 11.05
N ARG A 77 -1.31 -24.59 11.97
CA ARG A 77 -0.81 -25.92 11.59
C ARG A 77 -1.81 -26.64 10.69
N ASN A 78 -3.09 -26.57 11.01
CA ASN A 78 -4.14 -27.18 10.21
C ASN A 78 -4.29 -26.49 8.85
N LEU A 79 -4.22 -25.16 8.81
CA LEU A 79 -4.20 -24.36 7.58
C LEU A 79 -3.07 -24.77 6.63
N GLN A 80 -1.86 -25.07 7.14
CA GLN A 80 -0.76 -25.58 6.31
C GLN A 80 -1.04 -26.96 5.70
N ILE A 81 -1.79 -27.81 6.41
CA ILE A 81 -2.09 -29.19 6.01
C ILE A 81 -3.31 -29.24 5.08
N GLN A 82 -4.38 -28.53 5.44
CA GLN A 82 -5.71 -28.63 4.85
C GLN A 82 -6.02 -27.53 3.83
N GLY A 83 -5.26 -26.43 3.83
CA GLY A 83 -5.47 -25.30 2.92
C GLY A 83 -6.52 -24.28 3.41
N LEU A 84 -6.63 -23.17 2.68
CA LEU A 84 -7.42 -22.01 3.10
C LEU A 84 -8.93 -22.27 3.05
N SER A 85 -9.39 -23.03 2.06
CA SER A 85 -10.83 -23.30 1.86
C SER A 85 -11.48 -24.02 3.05
N ARG A 86 -10.80 -25.01 3.61
CA ARG A 86 -11.28 -25.75 4.78
C ARG A 86 -11.14 -24.95 6.07
N PHE A 87 -10.02 -24.25 6.22
CA PHE A 87 -9.77 -23.36 7.35
C PHE A 87 -10.89 -22.31 7.51
N MET A 88 -11.25 -21.61 6.43
CA MET A 88 -12.34 -20.62 6.49
C MET A 88 -13.68 -21.27 6.85
N LYS A 89 -14.01 -22.46 6.32
CA LYS A 89 -15.31 -23.10 6.55
C LYS A 89 -15.48 -23.75 7.93
N GLU A 90 -14.43 -24.33 8.47
CA GLU A 90 -14.50 -25.21 9.65
C GLU A 90 -13.75 -24.66 10.87
N GLU A 91 -12.68 -23.87 10.67
CA GLU A 91 -11.74 -23.52 11.75
C GLU A 91 -11.83 -22.06 12.19
N ILE A 92 -12.02 -21.11 11.26
CA ILE A 92 -12.54 -19.79 11.65
C ILE A 92 -14.00 -20.01 12.04
N ASN A 93 -14.18 -20.21 13.33
CA ASN A 93 -15.46 -20.28 14.00
C ASN A 93 -15.48 -19.21 15.10
N GLU A 94 -16.57 -19.12 15.85
CA GLU A 94 -16.75 -18.15 16.95
C GLU A 94 -15.63 -18.21 18.02
N GLN A 95 -14.80 -19.25 18.04
CA GLN A 95 -13.77 -19.42 19.07
C GLN A 95 -12.46 -18.68 18.75
N LEU A 96 -12.16 -18.42 17.47
CA LEU A 96 -10.94 -17.72 17.07
C LEU A 96 -11.20 -16.21 17.03
N GLU A 97 -10.62 -15.51 18.00
CA GLU A 97 -10.70 -14.05 18.07
C GLU A 97 -9.40 -13.42 17.55
N ALA A 98 -9.55 -12.35 16.77
CA ALA A 98 -8.43 -11.52 16.33
C ALA A 98 -8.89 -10.10 16.04
N ASP A 99 -8.04 -9.13 16.38
CA ASP A 99 -8.21 -7.70 16.08
C ASP A 99 -7.48 -7.31 14.77
N PHE A 100 -6.60 -8.21 14.30
CA PHE A 100 -5.94 -8.12 13.01
C PHE A 100 -5.71 -9.52 12.45
N LEU A 101 -5.99 -9.74 11.17
CA LEU A 101 -5.74 -11.02 10.51
C LEU A 101 -5.22 -10.79 9.09
N PHE A 102 -4.05 -11.32 8.78
CA PHE A 102 -3.49 -11.38 7.44
C PHE A 102 -3.25 -12.83 7.05
N LEU A 103 -3.75 -13.23 5.90
CA LEU A 103 -3.56 -14.55 5.31
C LEU A 103 -3.07 -14.38 3.89
N LEU A 104 -2.00 -15.07 3.52
CA LEU A 104 -1.46 -15.03 2.17
C LEU A 104 -1.23 -16.46 1.65
N THR A 105 -1.92 -16.79 0.57
CA THR A 105 -1.71 -18.01 -0.22
C THR A 105 -1.17 -17.65 -1.61
N ALA A 106 -0.74 -18.64 -2.39
CA ALA A 106 -0.25 -18.41 -3.75
C ALA A 106 -1.31 -17.79 -4.68
N GLU A 107 -2.59 -17.86 -4.31
CA GLU A 107 -3.70 -17.43 -5.15
C GLU A 107 -4.42 -16.18 -4.62
N ILE A 108 -4.44 -15.98 -3.30
CA ILE A 108 -5.17 -14.89 -2.68
C ILE A 108 -4.48 -14.41 -1.40
N ALA A 109 -4.57 -13.10 -1.17
CA ALA A 109 -4.25 -12.46 0.08
C ALA A 109 -5.54 -11.92 0.68
N LEU A 110 -5.77 -12.23 1.96
CA LEU A 110 -6.91 -11.77 2.75
C LEU A 110 -6.38 -10.93 3.92
N VAL A 111 -7.00 -9.77 4.13
CA VAL A 111 -6.65 -8.89 5.25
C VAL A 111 -7.92 -8.49 5.98
N PHE A 112 -7.92 -8.62 7.29
CA PHE A 112 -8.90 -8.05 8.19
C PHE A 112 -8.15 -7.10 9.12
N CYS A 113 -8.50 -5.82 9.08
CA CYS A 113 -7.86 -4.83 9.94
C CYS A 113 -8.86 -3.73 10.36
N HIS A 114 -8.49 -2.99 11.40
CA HIS A 114 -9.28 -1.83 11.81
C HIS A 114 -9.32 -0.77 10.69
N LYS A 115 -10.43 -0.02 10.65
CA LYS A 115 -10.67 1.08 9.71
C LYS A 115 -9.59 2.18 9.74
N ASP A 116 -8.84 2.24 10.84
CA ASP A 116 -7.79 3.23 11.09
C ASP A 116 -6.46 2.81 10.43
N LEU A 117 -6.37 1.59 9.88
CA LEU A 117 -5.22 1.10 9.10
C LEU A 117 -5.53 1.13 7.61
N GLY A 118 -4.55 1.57 6.82
CA GLY A 118 -4.55 1.50 5.37
C GLY A 118 -3.84 0.25 4.88
N VAL A 119 -4.36 -0.37 3.83
CA VAL A 119 -3.71 -1.49 3.13
C VAL A 119 -3.21 -0.97 1.79
N TYR A 120 -1.91 -1.00 1.59
CA TYR A 120 -1.21 -0.50 0.41
C TYR A 120 -0.53 -1.65 -0.33
N LEU A 121 -0.57 -1.58 -1.65
CA LEU A 121 0.09 -2.51 -2.56
C LEU A 121 1.03 -1.71 -3.45
N HIS A 122 2.32 -1.99 -3.35
CA HIS A 122 3.30 -1.55 -4.31
C HIS A 122 3.50 -2.63 -5.37
N ARG A 123 3.23 -2.28 -6.63
CA ARG A 123 3.34 -3.20 -7.78
C ARG A 123 3.87 -2.45 -8.99
N GLY A 124 4.98 -2.95 -9.54
CA GLY A 124 5.76 -2.20 -10.53
C GLY A 124 6.33 -0.95 -9.86
N GLU A 125 6.16 0.20 -10.50
CA GLU A 125 6.63 1.52 -10.03
C GLU A 125 5.53 2.35 -9.35
N ARG A 126 4.47 1.69 -8.85
CA ARG A 126 3.28 2.41 -8.35
C ARG A 126 2.74 1.84 -7.07
N ILE A 127 2.25 2.75 -6.23
CA ILE A 127 1.56 2.41 -4.97
C ILE A 127 0.05 2.58 -5.15
N TYR A 128 -0.68 1.58 -4.68
CA TYR A 128 -2.13 1.52 -4.72
C TYR A 128 -2.69 1.33 -3.31
N ARG A 129 -3.68 2.14 -2.93
CA ARG A 129 -4.48 1.90 -1.75
C ARG A 129 -5.58 0.88 -2.08
N GLN A 130 -5.59 -0.24 -1.35
CA GLN A 130 -6.65 -1.23 -1.41
C GLN A 130 -7.90 -0.68 -0.73
N GLN A 131 -9.05 -0.97 -1.33
CA GLN A 131 -10.35 -0.58 -0.80
C GLN A 131 -11.04 -1.78 -0.14
N PRO A 132 -11.72 -1.57 0.99
CA PRO A 132 -12.39 -2.64 1.70
C PRO A 132 -13.53 -3.22 0.83
N THR A 133 -13.78 -4.51 1.02
CA THR A 133 -14.76 -5.31 0.29
C THR A 133 -15.55 -6.18 1.29
N ARG A 134 -16.53 -6.92 0.79
CA ARG A 134 -17.35 -7.78 1.66
C ARG A 134 -16.63 -9.08 1.99
N PRO A 135 -16.60 -9.49 3.28
CA PRO A 135 -16.14 -10.82 3.63
C PRO A 135 -17.05 -11.89 3.00
N PRO A 136 -16.54 -13.11 2.78
CA PRO A 136 -17.37 -14.21 2.31
C PRO A 136 -18.45 -14.56 3.35
N GLN A 137 -19.55 -15.18 2.91
CA GLN A 137 -20.61 -15.67 3.80
C GLN A 137 -20.15 -16.91 4.58
N VAL A 138 -19.30 -16.68 5.57
CA VAL A 138 -18.66 -17.70 6.40
C VAL A 138 -18.87 -17.32 7.86
N ASN A 139 -18.93 -18.32 8.75
CA ASN A 139 -19.16 -18.10 10.16
C ASN A 139 -17.91 -17.56 10.85
N ILE A 140 -17.67 -16.26 10.73
CA ILE A 140 -16.53 -15.56 11.31
C ILE A 140 -16.89 -15.06 12.71
N SER A 141 -15.93 -15.04 13.64
CA SER A 141 -16.15 -14.52 14.99
C SER A 141 -16.56 -13.05 15.00
N ASP A 142 -17.27 -12.64 16.05
CA ASP A 142 -17.78 -11.28 16.24
C ASP A 142 -16.68 -10.22 16.36
N SER A 143 -15.44 -10.60 16.66
CA SER A 143 -14.29 -9.69 16.67
C SER A 143 -13.82 -9.40 15.25
N ILE A 144 -13.59 -10.45 14.45
CA ILE A 144 -13.10 -10.33 13.08
C ILE A 144 -14.17 -9.74 12.15
N SER A 145 -15.46 -10.02 12.37
CA SER A 145 -16.56 -9.52 11.54
C SER A 145 -16.71 -7.99 11.56
N LYS A 146 -16.21 -7.32 12.62
CA LYS A 146 -16.23 -5.86 12.76
C LYS A 146 -15.09 -5.16 12.01
N LEU A 147 -14.10 -5.92 11.55
CA LEU A 147 -12.93 -5.41 10.85
C LEU A 147 -13.27 -5.13 9.37
N ASP A 148 -12.55 -4.19 8.77
CA ASP A 148 -12.62 -3.98 7.33
C ASP A 148 -11.89 -5.16 6.65
N PHE A 149 -12.54 -5.74 5.64
CA PHE A 149 -12.02 -6.89 4.91
C PHE A 149 -11.45 -6.49 3.56
N TYR A 150 -10.30 -7.06 3.18
CA TYR A 150 -9.63 -6.85 1.90
C TYR A 150 -9.27 -8.20 1.29
N ALA A 151 -9.41 -8.32 -0.02
CA ALA A 151 -9.09 -9.54 -0.75
C ALA A 151 -8.48 -9.21 -2.11
N PHE A 152 -7.26 -9.65 -2.38
CA PHE A 152 -6.60 -9.40 -3.66
C PHE A 152 -5.68 -10.56 -4.06
N ARG A 153 -5.27 -10.58 -5.34
CA ARG A 153 -4.38 -11.61 -5.86
C ARG A 153 -2.93 -11.14 -5.75
N PRO A 154 -2.07 -11.87 -5.01
CA PRO A 154 -0.65 -11.57 -4.96
C PRO A 154 0.03 -11.93 -6.29
N GLN A 155 1.07 -11.18 -6.61
CA GLN A 155 1.98 -11.41 -7.73
C GLN A 155 3.43 -11.44 -7.23
N GLU A 156 4.32 -11.98 -8.04
CA GLU A 156 5.75 -11.94 -7.75
C GLU A 156 6.23 -10.49 -7.73
N ASN A 157 7.11 -10.19 -6.78
CA ASN A 157 7.63 -8.85 -6.50
C ASN A 157 6.59 -7.85 -5.98
N ASP A 158 5.38 -8.29 -5.61
CA ASP A 158 4.48 -7.42 -4.85
C ASP A 158 5.07 -7.10 -3.48
N ASN A 159 4.83 -5.87 -3.03
CA ASN A 159 5.07 -5.49 -1.65
C ASN A 159 3.78 -4.92 -1.05
N PHE A 160 3.32 -5.56 0.03
CA PHE A 160 2.17 -5.12 0.78
C PHE A 160 2.65 -4.32 1.98
N LEU A 161 2.02 -3.18 2.25
CA LEU A 161 2.26 -2.38 3.44
C LEU A 161 0.92 -2.11 4.14
N ILE A 162 0.87 -2.35 5.44
CA ILE A 162 -0.28 -2.05 6.28
C ILE A 162 0.22 -1.10 7.36
N ILE A 163 -0.31 0.13 7.36
CA ILE A 163 0.16 1.22 8.20
C ILE A 163 -0.97 2.24 8.41
N ASP A 164 -0.84 3.10 9.42
CA ASP A 164 -1.68 4.28 9.59
C ASP A 164 -1.68 5.15 8.31
N PRO A 165 -2.84 5.43 7.69
CA PRO A 165 -2.94 6.32 6.54
C PRO A 165 -2.42 7.74 6.83
N GLU A 166 -2.55 8.24 8.06
CA GLU A 166 -2.07 9.59 8.41
C GLU A 166 -0.55 9.71 8.27
N PHE A 167 0.18 8.61 8.47
CA PHE A 167 1.62 8.56 8.24
C PHE A 167 1.96 8.73 6.74
N ILE A 168 1.19 8.07 5.86
CA ILE A 168 1.40 8.13 4.40
C ILE A 168 1.11 9.53 3.87
N ASP A 169 0.14 10.25 4.45
CA ASP A 169 -0.24 11.60 4.05
C ASP A 169 0.85 12.66 4.30
N LEU A 170 1.93 12.31 5.01
CA LEU A 170 3.05 13.21 5.28
C LEU A 170 4.03 13.32 4.11
N PHE A 171 4.02 12.35 3.19
CA PHE A 171 5.03 12.20 2.16
C PHE A 171 4.47 12.43 0.76
N MET A 172 5.35 12.85 -0.15
CA MET A 172 5.02 12.94 -1.57
C MET A 172 4.94 11.53 -2.16
N VAL A 173 4.01 11.33 -3.09
CA VAL A 173 3.74 9.99 -3.65
C VAL A 173 4.95 9.47 -4.44
N GLU A 174 5.64 10.36 -5.14
CA GLU A 174 6.83 10.04 -5.94
C GLU A 174 7.97 9.52 -5.06
N GLU A 175 8.23 10.18 -3.93
CA GLU A 175 9.25 9.75 -2.96
C GLU A 175 8.93 8.38 -2.36
N LEU A 176 7.65 8.13 -2.08
CA LEU A 176 7.20 6.82 -1.59
C LEU A 176 7.38 5.75 -2.67
N GLU A 177 7.00 6.02 -3.92
CA GLU A 177 7.17 5.08 -5.05
C GLU A 177 8.65 4.70 -5.22
N ASP A 178 9.56 5.68 -5.19
CA ASP A 178 11.02 5.45 -5.28
C ASP A 178 11.54 4.62 -4.09
N LEU A 179 11.14 4.98 -2.86
CA LEU A 179 11.61 4.31 -1.64
C LEU A 179 11.09 2.87 -1.51
N PHE A 180 9.86 2.59 -1.94
CA PHE A 180 9.30 1.24 -1.93
C PHE A 180 9.75 0.38 -3.12
N GLY A 181 10.33 1.00 -4.16
CA GLY A 181 11.01 0.33 -5.26
C GLY A 181 12.27 -0.43 -4.82
N ASP A 182 13.03 0.07 -3.84
CA ASP A 182 14.22 -0.63 -3.32
C ASP A 182 13.85 -1.72 -2.29
N MET A 183 13.55 -2.90 -2.82
CA MET A 183 13.06 -4.06 -2.06
C MET A 183 14.02 -4.60 -1.00
N ARG A 184 15.31 -4.27 -1.04
CA ARG A 184 16.31 -4.89 -0.15
C ARG A 184 16.35 -4.24 1.23
N GLN A 185 15.75 -3.07 1.39
CA GLN A 185 15.97 -2.25 2.58
C GLN A 185 14.70 -1.63 3.17
N LEU A 186 13.51 -2.24 3.00
CA LEU A 186 12.27 -1.66 3.52
C LEU A 186 12.33 -1.24 5.00
N ASN A 187 13.06 -1.98 5.86
CA ASN A 187 13.30 -1.55 7.25
C ASN A 187 14.06 -0.22 7.35
N VAL A 188 15.07 -0.03 6.50
CA VAL A 188 15.87 1.20 6.43
C VAL A 188 15.00 2.32 5.87
N SER A 189 14.29 2.09 4.76
CA SER A 189 13.37 3.07 4.17
C SER A 189 12.30 3.51 5.18
N MET A 190 11.72 2.56 5.92
CA MET A 190 10.75 2.88 6.97
C MET A 190 11.38 3.61 8.16
N ALA A 191 12.63 3.31 8.53
CA ALA A 191 13.32 4.06 9.58
C ALA A 191 13.63 5.51 9.15
N GLU A 192 14.00 5.71 7.89
CA GLU A 192 14.20 7.04 7.30
C GLU A 192 12.90 7.82 7.23
N LEU A 193 11.81 7.21 6.74
CA LEU A 193 10.48 7.81 6.73
C LEU A 193 10.03 8.16 8.16
N SER A 194 10.19 7.26 9.14
CA SER A 194 9.86 7.57 10.54
C SER A 194 10.69 8.73 11.09
N SER A 195 11.97 8.84 10.72
CA SER A 195 12.82 9.98 11.08
C SER A 195 12.30 11.28 10.48
N LEU A 196 11.96 11.29 9.19
CA LEU A 196 11.39 12.46 8.50
C LEU A 196 10.00 12.84 9.06
N ALA A 197 9.16 11.86 9.36
CA ALA A 197 7.87 12.06 10.03
C ALA A 197 8.07 12.74 11.40
N SER A 198 9.04 12.29 12.19
CA SER A 198 9.34 12.90 13.49
C SER A 198 9.79 14.36 13.36
N GLN A 199 10.58 14.69 12.32
CA GLN A 199 11.03 16.06 12.04
C GLN A 199 9.89 16.98 11.59
N SER A 200 8.92 16.44 10.86
CA SER A 200 7.71 17.17 10.43
C SER A 200 6.65 17.34 11.53
N GLY A 201 6.91 16.79 12.72
CA GLY A 201 6.05 16.94 13.90
C GLY A 201 5.09 15.77 14.14
N TYR A 202 5.22 14.68 13.38
CA TYR A 202 4.52 13.43 13.64
C TYR A 202 5.24 12.68 14.77
N ALA A 203 4.81 12.94 16.00
CA ALA A 203 5.47 12.43 17.21
C ALA A 203 5.09 10.98 17.56
N GLN A 204 4.18 10.36 16.82
CA GLN A 204 3.71 9.01 17.10
C GLN A 204 4.55 8.00 16.34
N ASP A 205 5.15 7.06 17.07
CA ASP A 205 5.72 5.87 16.47
C ASP A 205 4.58 4.96 15.98
N THR A 206 4.61 4.59 14.70
CA THR A 206 3.52 3.83 14.06
C THR A 206 3.90 2.37 13.89
N THR A 207 2.99 1.50 14.33
CA THR A 207 3.03 0.08 14.00
C THR A 207 2.74 -0.11 12.53
N TRP A 208 3.55 -0.93 11.86
CA TRP A 208 3.37 -1.26 10.45
C TRP A 208 3.77 -2.70 10.16
N PHE A 209 3.15 -3.25 9.12
CA PHE A 209 3.39 -4.60 8.63
C PHE A 209 3.70 -4.52 7.16
N SER A 210 4.74 -5.23 6.72
CA SER A 210 4.97 -5.41 5.30
C SER A 210 5.21 -6.86 4.93
N VAL A 211 4.80 -7.19 3.71
CA VAL A 211 4.96 -8.52 3.15
C VAL A 211 5.46 -8.38 1.73
N HIS A 212 6.71 -8.76 1.52
CA HIS A 212 7.31 -8.80 0.21
C HIS A 212 7.24 -10.21 -0.37
N VAL A 213 6.55 -10.35 -1.51
CA VAL A 213 6.40 -11.62 -2.22
C VAL A 213 7.57 -11.78 -3.19
N GLN A 214 8.53 -12.64 -2.84
CA GLN A 214 9.72 -12.86 -3.67
C GLN A 214 9.43 -13.76 -4.88
N ARG A 215 8.62 -14.81 -4.67
CA ARG A 215 8.32 -15.79 -5.70
C ARG A 215 7.05 -16.56 -5.36
N ILE A 216 6.25 -16.87 -6.37
CA ILE A 216 5.06 -17.70 -6.25
C ILE A 216 5.26 -18.94 -7.10
N ASP A 217 5.60 -20.05 -6.46
CA ASP A 217 5.65 -21.35 -7.12
C ASP A 217 4.21 -21.86 -7.27
N ALA A 218 3.52 -21.43 -8.33
CA ALA A 218 2.34 -22.11 -8.84
C ALA A 218 2.84 -23.47 -9.36
N GLY A 219 2.59 -24.55 -8.61
CA GLY A 219 3.24 -25.83 -8.84
C GLY A 219 3.14 -26.27 -10.29
N GLN A 220 4.26 -26.32 -11.00
CA GLN A 220 4.46 -27.30 -12.06
C GLN A 220 4.45 -28.68 -11.39
N MET A 221 3.25 -29.19 -11.10
CA MET A 221 3.04 -30.62 -11.00
C MET A 221 3.22 -31.15 -12.41
N SER A 222 4.43 -31.61 -12.71
CA SER A 222 4.65 -32.58 -13.76
C SER A 222 3.61 -33.71 -13.66
N ASP A 223 3.26 -34.30 -14.78
CA ASP A 223 2.34 -35.45 -14.94
C ASP A 223 2.75 -36.73 -14.18
N TYR A 224 3.60 -36.64 -13.15
CA TYR A 224 4.08 -37.76 -12.37
C TYR A 224 3.27 -37.97 -11.10
N LYS A 225 2.47 -39.04 -11.14
CA LYS A 225 1.81 -39.75 -10.02
C LYS A 225 0.50 -39.17 -9.51
N LYS A 226 -0.53 -39.43 -10.30
CA LYS A 226 -1.94 -39.46 -9.89
C LYS A 226 -2.33 -40.68 -9.02
N ASN A 227 -1.39 -41.47 -8.50
CA ASN A 227 -1.73 -42.71 -7.77
C ASN A 227 -1.01 -42.83 -6.42
N SER A 228 -1.83 -43.10 -5.41
CA SER A 228 -1.56 -43.55 -4.03
C SER A 228 -1.32 -42.47 -2.96
N LEU A 229 -2.24 -42.49 -1.98
CA LEU A 229 -2.36 -41.70 -0.75
C LEU A 229 -2.84 -40.24 -0.89
N GLY A 230 -4.15 -40.08 -0.71
CA GLY A 230 -4.78 -38.85 -0.24
C GLY A 230 -4.68 -37.69 -1.23
N SER A 231 -5.60 -37.66 -2.19
CA SER A 231 -5.79 -36.55 -3.12
C SER A 231 -6.07 -35.24 -2.36
N SER A 232 -5.02 -34.49 -2.03
CA SER A 232 -5.09 -33.07 -1.68
C SER A 232 -5.36 -32.27 -2.95
N GLN A 233 -6.56 -32.45 -3.50
CA GLN A 233 -7.15 -31.68 -4.59
C GLN A 233 -7.79 -30.41 -4.02
N TYR A 234 -7.07 -29.68 -3.17
CA TYR A 234 -7.59 -28.55 -2.39
C TYR A 234 -6.80 -27.28 -2.72
N ASP A 235 -7.30 -26.53 -3.71
CA ASP A 235 -7.42 -25.06 -3.71
C ASP A 235 -7.92 -24.48 -5.06
N HIS A 236 -8.33 -25.30 -6.05
CA HIS A 236 -8.75 -24.78 -7.37
C HIS A 236 -10.27 -24.61 -7.61
N SER A 237 -11.15 -24.78 -6.62
CA SER A 237 -12.59 -24.89 -6.87
C SER A 237 -13.38 -23.72 -6.25
N GLU A 238 -14.15 -22.99 -7.07
CA GLU A 238 -15.28 -22.06 -6.79
C GLU A 238 -15.23 -21.14 -5.56
N PHE A 239 -14.89 -21.65 -4.38
CA PHE A 239 -14.70 -20.92 -3.13
C PHE A 239 -13.75 -19.73 -3.26
N LEU A 240 -12.54 -19.91 -3.80
CA LEU A 240 -11.61 -18.78 -3.97
C LEU A 240 -12.11 -17.74 -4.98
N GLN A 241 -12.96 -18.15 -5.92
CA GLN A 241 -13.62 -17.25 -6.88
C GLN A 241 -14.83 -16.53 -6.26
N SER A 242 -15.39 -17.05 -5.17
CA SER A 242 -16.51 -16.41 -4.45
C SER A 242 -16.10 -15.13 -3.73
N PHE A 243 -14.80 -14.91 -3.49
CA PHE A 243 -14.31 -13.69 -2.87
C PHE A 243 -14.43 -12.50 -3.82
N ARG A 244 -15.17 -11.48 -3.38
CA ARG A 244 -15.18 -10.19 -4.08
C ARG A 244 -13.84 -9.49 -3.85
N ARG A 245 -13.07 -9.32 -4.92
CA ARG A 245 -11.76 -8.65 -4.86
C ARG A 245 -11.91 -7.18 -4.49
N SER A 246 -10.96 -6.69 -3.69
CA SER A 246 -10.76 -5.29 -3.36
C SER A 246 -10.49 -4.49 -4.63
N LYS A 247 -11.15 -3.34 -4.71
CA LYS A 247 -10.80 -2.31 -5.71
C LYS A 247 -9.52 -1.61 -5.25
N VAL A 248 -8.83 -0.98 -6.19
CA VAL A 248 -7.61 -0.24 -5.93
C VAL A 248 -7.77 1.20 -6.36
N VAL A 249 -7.17 2.11 -5.62
CA VAL A 249 -7.05 3.53 -5.97
C VAL A 249 -5.55 3.84 -6.02
N PRO A 250 -5.00 4.31 -7.15
CA PRO A 250 -3.63 4.80 -7.20
C PRO A 250 -3.41 5.89 -6.15
N LEU A 251 -2.27 5.86 -5.44
CA LEU A 251 -2.01 6.84 -4.40
C LEU A 251 -1.89 8.27 -4.97
N ARG A 252 -1.51 8.39 -6.25
CA ARG A 252 -1.50 9.65 -7.02
C ARG A 252 -2.86 10.32 -7.14
N ASP A 253 -3.95 9.53 -7.11
CA ASP A 253 -5.33 10.05 -7.11
C ASP A 253 -5.78 10.48 -5.70
N GLY A 254 -4.89 10.37 -4.71
CA GLY A 254 -5.09 10.70 -3.32
C GLY A 254 -5.21 9.47 -2.42
N ASN A 255 -4.81 9.64 -1.17
CA ASN A 255 -4.95 8.62 -0.13
C ASN A 255 -6.40 8.58 0.41
N VAL A 256 -7.35 8.14 -0.41
CA VAL A 256 -8.78 8.14 -0.06
C VAL A 256 -9.31 6.73 0.21
N ARG A 257 -10.07 6.58 1.29
CA ARG A 257 -10.83 5.37 1.61
C ARG A 257 -12.25 5.48 1.04
N ILE A 258 -12.57 4.65 0.06
CA ILE A 258 -13.86 4.57 -0.63
C ILE A 258 -14.52 3.26 -0.24
N LEU A 259 -15.66 3.35 0.44
CA LEU A 259 -16.45 2.18 0.78
C LEU A 259 -17.33 1.76 -0.41
N PRO A 260 -17.51 0.46 -0.66
CA PRO A 260 -18.55 -0.01 -1.57
C PRO A 260 -19.93 0.46 -1.09
N PRO A 261 -20.82 0.91 -1.99
CA PRO A 261 -22.14 1.43 -1.60
C PRO A 261 -22.95 0.45 -0.77
N GLU A 262 -22.74 -0.86 -0.97
CA GLU A 262 -23.46 -1.88 -0.22
C GLU A 262 -22.99 -1.97 1.24
N LEU A 263 -21.69 -1.76 1.50
CA LEU A 263 -21.14 -1.67 2.86
C LEU A 263 -21.50 -0.35 3.54
N GLU A 264 -21.63 0.74 2.79
CA GLU A 264 -22.09 2.02 3.35
C GLU A 264 -23.53 1.92 3.87
N ARG A 265 -24.42 1.28 3.10
CA ARG A 265 -25.82 1.06 3.52
C ARG A 265 -25.92 0.20 4.77
N GLU A 266 -25.10 -0.85 4.85
CA GLU A 266 -25.05 -1.77 6.00
C GLU A 266 -24.57 -1.05 7.27
N LYS A 267 -23.50 -0.25 7.17
CA LYS A 267 -23.01 0.57 8.28
C LYS A 267 -24.03 1.66 8.68
N GLN A 268 -24.74 2.24 7.72
CA GLN A 268 -25.83 3.18 8.02
C GLN A 268 -26.97 2.47 8.75
N SER A 269 -27.39 1.27 8.33
CA SER A 269 -28.42 0.51 9.04
C SER A 269 -28.00 0.13 10.46
N GLU A 270 -26.77 -0.32 10.68
CA GLU A 270 -26.25 -0.59 12.03
C GLU A 270 -26.27 0.67 12.92
N TYR A 271 -25.94 1.83 12.33
CA TYR A 271 -26.00 3.10 13.05
C TYR A 271 -27.44 3.44 13.45
N TYR A 272 -28.41 3.28 12.54
CA TYR A 272 -29.83 3.47 12.86
C TYR A 272 -30.33 2.48 13.91
N GLU A 273 -29.92 1.20 13.86
CA GLU A 273 -30.28 0.20 14.86
C GLU A 273 -29.66 0.47 16.23
N ARG A 274 -28.42 0.98 16.31
CA ARG A 274 -27.80 1.40 17.58
C ARG A 274 -28.40 2.70 18.11
N ALA A 275 -28.76 3.62 17.23
CA ALA A 275 -29.39 4.89 17.60
C ALA A 275 -30.84 4.70 18.06
N GLN A 276 -31.52 3.65 17.61
CA GLN A 276 -32.75 3.19 18.23
C GLN A 276 -32.43 2.68 19.63
N THR A 277 -32.73 3.50 20.64
CA THR A 277 -32.68 3.10 22.04
C THR A 277 -33.48 1.82 22.20
N LYS A 278 -32.81 0.68 22.44
CA LYS A 278 -33.48 -0.57 22.78
C LYS A 278 -34.47 -0.25 23.89
N ALA A 279 -35.76 -0.42 23.59
CA ALA A 279 -36.81 -0.22 24.59
C ALA A 279 -36.41 -1.02 25.84
N PRO A 280 -36.50 -0.41 27.05
CA PRO A 280 -36.08 -1.09 28.26
C PRO A 280 -36.76 -2.44 28.33
N ARG A 281 -35.97 -3.52 28.28
CA ARG A 281 -36.47 -4.85 28.54
C ARG A 281 -36.82 -4.87 30.03
N PHE A 282 -38.10 -4.79 30.33
CA PHE A 282 -38.60 -5.07 31.67
C PHE A 282 -38.32 -6.54 31.97
N VAL A 283 -37.19 -6.80 32.61
CA VAL A 283 -36.92 -8.10 33.21
C VAL A 283 -37.77 -8.14 34.48
N SER A 284 -38.95 -8.74 34.40
CA SER A 284 -39.74 -9.01 35.60
C SER A 284 -38.95 -10.00 36.47
N SER A 285 -38.47 -9.54 37.62
CA SER A 285 -37.78 -10.37 38.62
C SER A 285 -38.70 -11.37 39.35
N PHE A 286 -39.88 -11.65 38.79
CA PHE A 286 -40.80 -12.66 39.29
C PHE A 286 -40.80 -13.88 38.37
N GLY A 287 -40.14 -14.95 38.81
CA GLY A 287 -40.38 -16.29 38.29
C GLY A 287 -39.15 -17.00 37.74
N SER A 288 -38.52 -17.77 38.62
CA SER A 288 -37.58 -18.85 38.30
C SER A 288 -38.09 -19.81 37.21
N ASN A 289 -37.12 -20.35 36.45
CA ASN A 289 -37.16 -21.65 35.76
C ASN A 289 -38.34 -21.91 34.80
N LYS A 290 -38.13 -21.60 33.51
CA LYS A 290 -38.52 -22.53 32.44
C LYS A 290 -37.45 -22.55 31.35
N THR A 291 -36.90 -23.75 31.16
CA THR A 291 -36.15 -24.18 29.99
C THR A 291 -36.90 -23.79 28.70
N SER A 292 -36.35 -22.86 27.92
CA SER A 292 -36.92 -22.52 26.63
C SER A 292 -36.63 -23.64 25.65
N LEU A 293 -37.67 -24.43 25.37
CA LEU A 293 -37.75 -25.38 24.28
C LEU A 293 -37.36 -24.70 22.95
N LYS A 294 -36.49 -25.38 22.19
CA LYS A 294 -36.28 -25.17 20.75
C LYS A 294 -37.65 -25.08 20.05
N ASN A 295 -37.98 -23.89 19.58
CA ASN A 295 -39.16 -23.69 18.74
C ASN A 295 -38.70 -23.55 17.28
N ASN A 296 -38.61 -24.69 16.60
CA ASN A 296 -38.65 -24.75 15.15
C ASN A 296 -40.05 -24.32 14.72
N ASN A 297 -40.22 -23.14 14.13
CA ASN A 297 -41.37 -22.90 13.27
C ASN A 297 -41.12 -21.84 12.21
N ARG A 298 -41.09 -22.33 10.97
CA ARG A 298 -41.56 -21.65 9.77
C ARG A 298 -42.90 -20.95 10.04
N LYS A 299 -43.05 -19.70 9.58
CA LYS A 299 -44.23 -19.14 8.88
C LYS A 299 -43.98 -17.64 8.68
N LYS A 300 -43.87 -17.20 7.43
CA LYS A 300 -44.94 -16.65 6.57
C LYS A 300 -44.94 -15.13 6.66
N GLN A 301 -44.61 -14.52 5.52
CA GLN A 301 -45.02 -13.17 5.13
C GLN A 301 -46.49 -12.95 5.53
N GLN A 302 -46.73 -11.85 6.24
CA GLN A 302 -48.03 -11.21 6.28
C GLN A 302 -47.83 -9.79 5.77
N ASP A 303 -48.44 -9.56 4.61
CA ASP A 303 -48.69 -8.26 4.02
C ASP A 303 -49.57 -7.43 4.96
N TYR A 304 -49.16 -6.19 5.21
CA TYR A 304 -50.05 -5.14 5.69
C TYR A 304 -50.30 -4.16 4.54
N PRO A 305 -51.56 -3.93 4.14
CA PRO A 305 -51.93 -2.87 3.21
C PRO A 305 -52.40 -1.64 4.00
N SER A 306 -51.84 -0.47 3.72
CA SER A 306 -52.40 0.86 4.03
C SER A 306 -51.52 1.89 3.30
N ALA A 307 -51.86 2.40 2.11
CA ALA A 307 -52.95 3.33 1.83
C ALA A 307 -52.93 4.57 2.74
N ALA A 308 -52.04 5.53 2.44
CA ALA A 308 -52.30 6.99 2.48
C ALA A 308 -50.98 7.78 2.38
N ARG A 309 -50.73 8.37 1.19
CA ARG A 309 -50.09 9.67 0.90
C ARG A 309 -49.51 9.61 -0.52
N THR A 310 -50.32 10.03 -1.49
CA THR A 310 -50.25 11.37 -2.13
C THR A 310 -48.96 11.55 -2.91
N GLN A 311 -49.17 11.57 -4.24
CA GLN A 311 -48.35 12.17 -5.27
C GLN A 311 -47.41 13.25 -4.73
N ASP A 312 -46.12 13.07 -4.97
CA ASP A 312 -45.27 14.15 -5.44
C ASP A 312 -44.30 13.58 -6.45
N GLU A 313 -44.27 14.28 -7.58
CA GLU A 313 -43.62 13.93 -8.84
C GLU A 313 -42.10 14.12 -8.74
N ASN A 314 -41.39 13.53 -9.71
CA ASN A 314 -39.95 13.55 -9.89
C ASN A 314 -39.30 14.89 -9.52
N PRO A 315 -38.22 14.91 -8.69
CA PRO A 315 -37.44 16.12 -8.54
C PRO A 315 -36.69 16.42 -9.86
N PRO A 316 -36.61 17.69 -10.27
CA PRO A 316 -35.86 18.09 -11.46
C PRO A 316 -34.35 17.90 -11.24
N ASP A 317 -33.63 17.61 -12.32
CA ASP A 317 -32.17 17.46 -12.31
C ASP A 317 -31.49 18.72 -11.72
N PRO A 318 -30.50 18.56 -10.83
CA PRO A 318 -29.89 19.69 -10.14
C PRO A 318 -28.97 20.51 -11.06
N ASP A 319 -29.26 21.81 -11.10
CA ASP A 319 -28.52 22.85 -11.80
C ASP A 319 -27.08 23.00 -11.22
N MET A 320 -26.11 23.38 -12.05
CA MET A 320 -24.67 23.39 -11.70
C MET A 320 -24.35 24.24 -10.47
N VAL A 321 -25.19 25.21 -10.15
CA VAL A 321 -25.02 26.16 -9.03
C VAL A 321 -25.28 25.50 -7.66
N ASP A 322 -26.16 24.49 -7.59
CA ASP A 322 -26.39 23.74 -6.34
C ASP A 322 -25.26 22.75 -6.05
N ARG A 323 -24.53 22.34 -7.09
CA ARG A 323 -23.31 21.51 -6.97
C ARG A 323 -22.14 22.26 -6.33
N ILE A 324 -22.07 23.59 -6.49
CA ILE A 324 -21.05 24.44 -5.87
C ILE A 324 -21.39 24.77 -4.41
N LYS A 325 -22.68 24.77 -4.03
CA LYS A 325 -23.10 24.97 -2.63
C LYS A 325 -22.89 23.76 -1.72
N MET A 326 -22.74 22.56 -2.29
CA MET A 326 -22.40 21.34 -1.52
C MET A 326 -20.88 21.19 -1.26
N TRP A 327 -20.06 22.14 -1.71
CA TRP A 327 -18.66 22.16 -1.32
C TRP A 327 -18.54 22.48 0.17
N ASN A 328 -18.00 21.53 0.91
CA ASN A 328 -17.85 21.55 2.36
C ASN A 328 -17.01 22.76 2.82
N THR A 329 -17.68 23.87 3.10
CA THR A 329 -17.09 25.13 3.58
C THR A 329 -16.32 24.96 4.90
N GLY A 330 -16.60 23.90 5.67
CA GLY A 330 -15.86 23.55 6.89
C GLY A 330 -14.49 22.93 6.62
N GLY A 331 -14.37 22.11 5.58
CA GLY A 331 -13.11 21.45 5.20
C GLY A 331 -12.11 22.41 4.58
N ILE A 332 -12.58 23.27 3.66
CA ILE A 332 -11.75 24.27 2.99
C ILE A 332 -11.27 25.33 3.99
N LYS A 333 -12.10 25.74 4.95
CA LYS A 333 -11.70 26.70 5.99
C LYS A 333 -10.61 26.15 6.92
N LYS A 334 -10.65 24.86 7.27
CA LYS A 334 -9.58 24.21 8.05
C LYS A 334 -8.29 24.06 7.24
N PHE A 335 -8.40 23.70 5.96
CA PHE A 335 -7.26 23.64 5.06
C PHE A 335 -6.58 25.00 4.92
N PHE A 336 -7.34 26.06 4.66
CA PHE A 336 -6.80 27.44 4.59
C PHE A 336 -6.24 27.92 5.92
N ALA A 337 -6.85 27.60 7.07
CA ALA A 337 -6.32 27.97 8.38
C ALA A 337 -4.96 27.29 8.67
N ASN A 338 -4.84 25.99 8.36
CA ASN A 338 -3.57 25.26 8.54
C ASN A 338 -2.50 25.72 7.54
N PHE A 339 -2.88 26.02 6.30
CA PHE A 339 -1.99 26.56 5.28
C PHE A 339 -1.48 27.96 5.67
N LEU A 340 -2.37 28.85 6.11
CA LEU A 340 -2.01 30.19 6.62
C LEU A 340 -1.10 30.10 7.83
N TYR A 341 -1.39 29.21 8.79
CA TYR A 341 -0.54 29.01 9.95
C TYR A 341 0.86 28.55 9.56
N ARG A 342 0.99 27.59 8.64
CA ARG A 342 2.29 27.11 8.13
C ARG A 342 3.10 28.21 7.45
N ILE A 343 2.48 29.06 6.63
CA ILE A 343 3.20 30.14 5.93
C ILE A 343 3.62 31.26 6.90
N THR A 344 2.79 31.56 7.91
CA THR A 344 3.13 32.58 8.93
C THR A 344 4.22 32.13 9.91
N HIS A 345 4.66 30.87 9.88
CA HIS A 345 5.70 30.31 10.74
C HIS A 345 6.89 29.71 9.98
N LEU A 346 7.09 30.09 8.70
CA LEU A 346 8.12 29.54 7.84
C LEU A 346 9.55 29.86 8.32
N PHE A 347 9.74 30.99 9.02
CA PHE A 347 11.03 31.36 9.62
C PHE A 347 10.90 31.58 11.13
N LYS A 348 11.45 30.64 11.92
CA LYS A 348 11.37 30.65 13.40
C LYS A 348 12.20 31.79 14.04
N SER A 349 13.14 32.39 13.32
CA SER A 349 14.10 33.38 13.85
C SER A 349 13.62 34.85 13.80
N SER A 350 12.64 35.21 12.95
CA SER A 350 12.09 36.57 12.95
C SER A 350 10.65 36.64 12.41
N ARG A 351 9.72 37.13 13.25
CA ARG A 351 8.30 37.28 12.90
C ARG A 351 8.07 38.32 11.79
N SER A 352 8.91 39.35 11.70
CA SER A 352 8.80 40.40 10.69
C SER A 352 9.12 39.89 9.29
N LEU A 353 10.08 38.99 9.15
CA LEU A 353 10.51 38.45 7.85
C LEU A 353 9.48 37.45 7.30
N SER A 354 8.84 36.65 8.18
CA SER A 354 7.76 35.74 7.78
C SER A 354 6.49 36.47 7.32
N ILE A 355 6.21 37.66 7.87
CA ILE A 355 5.08 38.49 7.41
C ILE A 355 5.40 39.11 6.04
N LEU A 356 6.65 39.55 5.83
CA LEU A 356 7.06 40.18 4.57
C LEU A 356 7.07 39.16 3.41
N THR A 357 7.53 37.93 3.65
CA THR A 357 7.45 36.85 2.65
C THR A 357 6.02 36.43 2.35
N PHE A 358 5.14 36.39 3.36
CA PHE A 358 3.71 36.14 3.14
C PHE A 358 3.07 37.21 2.23
N VAL A 359 3.35 38.49 2.49
CA VAL A 359 2.86 39.60 1.66
C VAL A 359 3.40 39.49 0.22
N ALA A 360 4.68 39.14 0.05
CA ALA A 360 5.28 38.94 -1.26
C ALA A 360 4.62 37.80 -2.05
N ILE A 361 4.37 36.65 -1.40
CA ILE A 361 3.69 35.50 -2.03
C ILE A 361 2.27 35.88 -2.46
N VAL A 362 1.51 36.58 -1.61
CA VAL A 362 0.16 37.06 -1.96
C VAL A 362 0.20 38.01 -3.15
N LEU A 363 1.20 38.89 -3.23
CA LEU A 363 1.37 39.81 -4.36
C LEU A 363 1.66 39.07 -5.66
N VAL A 364 2.52 38.05 -5.64
CA VAL A 364 2.84 37.21 -6.81
C VAL A 364 1.61 36.45 -7.28
N VAL A 365 0.85 35.84 -6.36
CA VAL A 365 -0.39 35.12 -6.70
C VAL A 365 -1.42 36.07 -7.31
N LEU A 366 -1.55 37.29 -6.77
CA LEU A 366 -2.46 38.30 -7.32
C LEU A 366 -2.02 38.75 -8.72
N LEU A 367 -0.72 38.89 -8.95
CA LEU A 367 -0.16 39.24 -10.25
C LEU A 367 -0.41 38.14 -11.30
N ILE A 368 -0.23 36.86 -10.92
CA ILE A 368 -0.56 35.70 -11.76
C ILE A 368 -2.05 35.65 -12.06
N LEU A 369 -2.91 35.97 -11.09
CA LEU A 369 -4.37 35.97 -11.27
C LEU A 369 -4.82 37.09 -12.22
N VAL A 370 -4.22 38.28 -12.10
CA VAL A 370 -4.45 39.40 -13.03
C VAL A 370 -3.98 39.04 -14.44
N TRP A 371 -2.78 38.44 -14.57
CA TRP A 371 -2.28 37.95 -15.86
C TRP A 371 -3.17 36.87 -16.48
N GLY A 372 -3.64 35.92 -15.68
CA GLY A 372 -4.55 34.86 -16.13
C GLY A 372 -5.90 35.40 -16.59
N LEU A 373 -6.42 36.46 -15.96
CA LEU A 373 -7.65 37.13 -16.38
C LEU A 373 -7.46 37.97 -17.64
N THR A 374 -6.30 38.60 -17.84
CA THR A 374 -6.01 39.36 -19.07
C THR A 374 -5.67 38.46 -20.26
N SER A 375 -5.18 37.24 -20.03
CA SER A 375 -4.81 36.28 -21.07
C SER A 375 -5.99 35.53 -21.70
N ILE A 376 -7.18 35.58 -21.10
CA ILE A 376 -8.40 34.90 -21.61
C ILE A 376 -9.22 35.79 -22.58
N GLY A 377 -8.75 37.01 -22.85
CA GLY A 377 -9.45 38.00 -23.66
C GLY A 377 -8.65 38.59 -24.82
N SER A 378 -7.93 37.80 -25.61
CA SER A 378 -7.41 38.26 -26.92
C SER A 378 -7.09 37.09 -27.85
N ASN A 379 -8.07 36.68 -28.65
CA ASN A 379 -7.84 35.92 -29.89
C ASN A 379 -7.87 36.89 -31.07
N ALA A 380 -6.73 37.10 -31.73
CA ALA A 380 -6.63 37.57 -33.10
C ALA A 380 -5.25 37.17 -33.66
N ASP A 381 -5.26 36.78 -34.94
CA ASP A 381 -4.30 35.96 -35.65
C ASP A 381 -2.89 36.55 -35.87
N SER A 382 -1.98 35.65 -36.28
CA SER A 382 -1.05 35.72 -37.43
C SER A 382 0.45 35.57 -37.16
N GLU A 383 0.95 34.43 -37.68
CA GLU A 383 2.14 34.17 -38.51
C GLU A 383 3.51 34.86 -38.30
N ASP A 384 4.52 33.99 -38.47
CA ASP A 384 5.89 34.18 -38.99
C ASP A 384 7.05 34.67 -38.09
N GLU A 385 8.00 33.73 -37.92
CA GLU A 385 9.45 33.92 -37.69
C GLU A 385 10.11 34.66 -38.89
N PRO A 386 11.37 35.20 -38.86
CA PRO A 386 12.53 34.60 -38.17
C PRO A 386 13.69 35.54 -37.69
N VAL A 387 14.71 34.91 -37.07
CA VAL A 387 16.17 35.18 -37.11
C VAL A 387 16.81 36.33 -36.29
N ASN A 388 17.64 35.88 -35.33
CA ASN A 388 18.97 36.31 -34.85
C ASN A 388 19.32 37.79 -34.60
N THR A 389 19.90 38.07 -33.42
CA THR A 389 21.33 38.38 -33.23
C THR A 389 21.70 38.52 -31.74
N GLU A 390 22.84 37.88 -31.42
CA GLU A 390 23.72 37.87 -30.24
C GLU A 390 23.82 39.15 -29.37
N SER A 391 24.05 38.99 -28.04
CA SER A 391 25.37 39.24 -27.42
C SER A 391 25.41 38.94 -25.90
N LEU A 392 26.24 37.97 -25.53
CA LEU A 392 27.31 37.99 -24.50
C LEU A 392 27.02 38.53 -23.08
N PHE A 393 27.11 37.65 -22.09
CA PHE A 393 28.11 37.75 -21.00
C PHE A 393 28.46 36.35 -20.45
N THR A 394 29.76 36.09 -20.40
CA THR A 394 30.46 34.85 -20.05
C THR A 394 30.78 34.78 -18.56
N GLU A 395 30.55 33.64 -17.91
CA GLU A 395 31.44 33.14 -16.84
C GLU A 395 31.46 31.60 -16.78
N ASN A 396 32.42 31.03 -17.51
CA ASN A 396 33.17 29.79 -17.35
C ASN A 396 32.67 28.69 -16.39
N THR A 397 32.15 27.60 -16.96
CA THR A 397 32.61 26.23 -16.65
C THR A 397 32.60 25.46 -17.98
N THR A 398 33.77 24.95 -18.37
CA THR A 398 34.02 24.26 -19.63
C THR A 398 33.15 23.02 -19.77
N VAL A 399 32.09 23.13 -20.56
CA VAL A 399 31.28 22.02 -21.07
C VAL A 399 31.70 21.80 -22.52
N ASP A 400 32.20 20.59 -22.77
CA ASP A 400 32.52 20.03 -24.08
C ASP A 400 31.25 20.01 -24.97
N PRO A 401 31.26 20.61 -26.18
CA PRO A 401 30.04 20.83 -26.96
C PRO A 401 29.49 19.60 -27.70
N ASP A 402 29.96 18.38 -27.39
CA ASP A 402 29.52 17.15 -28.04
C ASP A 402 28.84 16.12 -27.12
N ALA A 403 28.44 16.54 -25.91
CA ALA A 403 27.74 15.68 -24.97
C ALA A 403 26.28 15.45 -25.38
N THR A 404 26.07 14.57 -26.36
CA THR A 404 24.78 13.92 -26.60
C THR A 404 24.55 12.93 -25.46
N ILE A 405 23.75 13.32 -24.46
CA ILE A 405 23.51 12.56 -23.21
C ILE A 405 22.59 11.36 -23.51
N PHE A 406 23.17 10.24 -23.92
CA PHE A 406 22.53 8.93 -23.83
C PHE A 406 23.57 7.92 -23.30
N GLU A 407 23.48 7.57 -22.01
CA GLU A 407 24.21 6.43 -21.47
C GLU A 407 23.37 5.16 -21.71
N ILE A 408 23.86 4.25 -22.56
CA ILE A 408 23.20 2.97 -22.84
C ILE A 408 23.99 1.87 -22.14
N GLU A 409 23.35 1.12 -21.23
CA GLU A 409 23.95 -0.08 -20.63
C GLU A 409 23.98 -1.22 -21.65
N VAL A 410 25.18 -1.76 -21.92
CA VAL A 410 25.41 -2.84 -22.89
C VAL A 410 26.08 -4.01 -22.19
N GLU A 411 25.55 -5.23 -22.42
CA GLU A 411 26.17 -6.48 -21.98
C GLU A 411 27.09 -7.04 -23.07
N ILE A 412 28.32 -7.39 -22.69
CA ILE A 412 29.33 -7.85 -23.63
C ILE A 412 29.04 -9.27 -24.10
N GLN A 413 28.90 -9.45 -25.41
CA GLN A 413 28.67 -10.76 -26.02
C GLN A 413 29.97 -11.48 -26.44
N ALA A 414 31.06 -10.74 -26.65
CA ALA A 414 32.36 -11.28 -27.02
C ALA A 414 33.04 -12.02 -25.85
N ASN A 415 33.82 -13.07 -26.17
CA ASN A 415 34.56 -13.85 -25.15
C ASN A 415 35.61 -13.01 -24.40
N SER A 416 36.21 -12.03 -25.07
CA SER A 416 37.18 -11.11 -24.48
C SER A 416 37.11 -9.79 -25.25
N LEU A 417 36.86 -8.69 -24.54
CA LEU A 417 36.83 -7.33 -25.09
C LEU A 417 37.96 -6.52 -24.47
N GLN A 418 38.76 -5.85 -25.29
CA GLN A 418 39.82 -4.97 -24.81
C GLN A 418 39.36 -3.51 -24.89
N VAL A 419 39.50 -2.79 -23.78
CA VAL A 419 39.21 -1.36 -23.70
C VAL A 419 40.52 -0.60 -23.83
N MET A 420 40.62 0.25 -24.85
CA MET A 420 41.81 1.06 -25.16
C MET A 420 41.64 2.51 -24.70
N SER A 421 42.76 3.21 -24.47
CA SER A 421 42.73 4.63 -24.08
C SER A 421 42.45 5.58 -25.24
N THR A 422 42.81 5.20 -26.46
CA THR A 422 42.55 5.94 -27.69
C THR A 422 42.05 4.99 -28.79
N PRO A 423 41.23 5.48 -29.74
CA PRO A 423 40.87 4.72 -30.94
C PRO A 423 42.12 4.22 -31.67
N GLY A 424 42.26 2.90 -31.85
CA GLY A 424 43.41 2.28 -32.52
C GLY A 424 44.74 2.30 -31.75
N GLY A 425 44.75 2.71 -30.48
CA GLY A 425 45.94 2.73 -29.63
C GLY A 425 46.36 1.36 -29.09
N ASN A 426 47.61 1.27 -28.60
CA ASN A 426 48.14 0.06 -27.94
C ASN A 426 48.02 0.10 -26.40
N ASP A 427 47.50 1.20 -25.84
CA ASP A 427 47.42 1.41 -24.40
C ASP A 427 46.11 0.81 -23.87
N LEU A 428 46.24 -0.38 -23.29
CA LEU A 428 45.15 -1.15 -22.71
C LEU A 428 44.74 -0.59 -21.34
N ILE A 429 43.47 -0.21 -21.19
CA ILE A 429 42.88 0.20 -19.91
C ILE A 429 42.37 -1.01 -19.13
N ALA A 430 41.67 -1.92 -19.82
CA ALA A 430 41.06 -3.10 -19.19
C ALA A 430 40.74 -4.19 -20.22
N THR A 431 40.63 -5.43 -19.73
CA THR A 431 40.07 -6.55 -20.50
C THR A 431 38.80 -7.02 -19.82
N LEU A 432 37.70 -7.03 -20.56
CA LEU A 432 36.37 -7.43 -20.10
C LEU A 432 36.00 -8.79 -20.68
N GLN A 433 35.19 -9.55 -19.95
CA GLN A 433 34.74 -10.88 -20.32
C GLN A 433 33.27 -10.86 -20.77
N ARG A 434 32.84 -11.94 -21.41
CA ARG A 434 31.44 -12.14 -21.78
C ARG A 434 30.53 -12.05 -20.55
N GLY A 435 29.48 -11.24 -20.62
CA GLY A 435 28.53 -11.01 -19.54
C GLY A 435 28.86 -9.81 -18.64
N ASP A 436 30.04 -9.18 -18.81
CA ASP A 436 30.34 -7.91 -18.14
C ASP A 436 29.47 -6.78 -18.73
N ARG A 437 29.17 -5.78 -17.90
CA ARG A 437 28.32 -4.63 -18.24
C ARG A 437 29.15 -3.37 -18.38
N ILE A 438 28.91 -2.61 -19.45
CA ILE A 438 29.53 -1.31 -19.69
C ILE A 438 28.48 -0.29 -20.13
N PHE A 439 28.81 0.99 -19.97
CA PHE A 439 27.95 2.10 -20.38
C PHE A 439 28.52 2.73 -21.64
N GLN A 440 27.80 2.69 -22.75
CA GLN A 440 28.15 3.46 -23.95
C GLN A 440 27.81 4.93 -23.70
N THR A 441 28.79 5.82 -23.86
CA THR A 441 28.66 7.26 -23.55
C THR A 441 28.66 8.15 -24.80
N GLY A 442 28.77 7.58 -26.01
CA GLY A 442 28.83 8.34 -27.25
C GLY A 442 28.46 7.50 -28.48
N GLN A 443 28.20 8.19 -29.60
CA GLN A 443 28.04 7.53 -30.90
C GLN A 443 29.37 6.93 -31.37
N PRO A 444 29.35 5.85 -32.17
CA PRO A 444 30.56 5.28 -32.74
C PRO A 444 31.26 6.30 -33.65
N GLU A 445 32.55 6.55 -33.39
CA GLU A 445 33.44 7.32 -34.26
C GLU A 445 34.48 6.36 -34.85
N ASP A 446 34.56 6.30 -36.18
CA ASP A 446 35.55 5.47 -36.91
C ASP A 446 35.62 4.00 -36.44
N GLU A 447 34.47 3.35 -36.22
CA GLU A 447 34.31 1.96 -35.70
C GLU A 447 34.66 1.76 -34.21
N TRP A 448 34.94 2.85 -33.48
CA TRP A 448 35.20 2.84 -32.04
C TRP A 448 34.07 3.46 -31.24
N VAL A 449 33.63 2.75 -30.21
CA VAL A 449 32.59 3.20 -29.28
C VAL A 449 33.25 3.64 -27.98
N ARG A 450 32.93 4.86 -27.53
CA ARG A 450 33.35 5.35 -26.21
C ARG A 450 32.49 4.71 -25.13
N VAL A 451 33.16 4.06 -24.18
CA VAL A 451 32.51 3.32 -23.09
C VAL A 451 33.06 3.72 -21.72
N ARG A 452 32.21 3.65 -20.72
CA ARG A 452 32.52 3.83 -19.30
C ARG A 452 32.33 2.51 -18.58
N LEU A 453 33.37 2.08 -17.87
CA LEU A 453 33.35 0.90 -17.02
C LEU A 453 32.57 1.18 -15.71
N PRO A 454 32.13 0.13 -14.99
CA PRO A 454 31.49 0.27 -13.69
C PRO A 454 32.35 0.99 -12.63
N ASP A 455 33.68 0.94 -12.78
CA ASP A 455 34.63 1.62 -11.89
C ASP A 455 34.87 3.10 -12.24
N GLY A 456 34.15 3.63 -13.23
CA GLY A 456 34.23 5.02 -13.66
C GLY A 456 35.34 5.31 -14.66
N ARG A 457 36.20 4.33 -15.02
CA ARG A 457 37.18 4.52 -16.09
C ARG A 457 36.47 4.60 -17.45
N GLN A 458 36.97 5.46 -18.32
CA GLN A 458 36.48 5.61 -19.70
C GLN A 458 37.53 5.09 -20.67
N GLY A 459 37.08 4.53 -21.78
CA GLY A 459 37.93 4.11 -22.88
C GLY A 459 37.14 3.83 -24.15
N TYR A 460 37.80 3.22 -25.12
CA TYR A 460 37.26 2.94 -26.44
C TYR A 460 37.29 1.44 -26.72
N VAL A 461 36.24 0.94 -27.37
CA VAL A 461 36.11 -0.46 -27.80
C VAL A 461 35.67 -0.53 -29.24
N LEU A 462 36.06 -1.59 -29.96
CA LEU A 462 35.61 -1.82 -31.34
C LEU A 462 34.12 -2.17 -31.38
N GLU A 463 33.35 -1.48 -32.21
CA GLU A 463 31.90 -1.66 -32.36
C GLU A 463 31.52 -3.10 -32.71
N GLN A 464 32.29 -3.74 -33.61
CA GLN A 464 32.05 -5.12 -34.07
C GLN A 464 32.11 -6.17 -32.93
N LEU A 465 32.87 -5.88 -31.87
CA LEU A 465 32.97 -6.76 -30.70
C LEU A 465 31.86 -6.50 -29.68
N LEU A 466 31.23 -5.32 -29.75
CA LEU A 466 30.09 -4.94 -28.91
C LEU A 466 28.77 -5.46 -29.51
N PHE A 467 28.61 -5.33 -30.81
CA PHE A 467 27.44 -5.77 -31.58
C PHE A 467 27.88 -6.70 -32.71
N PRO A 468 28.14 -7.99 -32.43
CA PRO A 468 28.44 -8.94 -33.50
C PRO A 468 27.24 -9.03 -34.45
N GLU A 469 27.44 -8.75 -35.74
CA GLU A 469 26.39 -8.95 -36.75
C GLU A 469 25.89 -10.41 -36.69
N LYS A 470 24.56 -10.58 -36.72
CA LYS A 470 23.87 -11.86 -36.54
C LYS A 470 24.04 -12.83 -37.70
#